data_AF-A0A523UFY2-F1
#
_entry.id   AF-A0A523UFY2-F1
#
_cell.length_a   1.000
_cell.length_b   1.000
_cell.length_c   1.000
_cell.angle_alpha   90.00
_cell.angle_beta   90.00
_cell.angle_gamma   90.00
#
_symmetry.space_group_name_H-M   'P 1'
#
loop_
_entity.id
_entity.type
_entity.pdbx_description
1 polymer ?
#
loop_
_entity_poly.entity_id
_entity_poly.type
_entity_poly.pdbx_seq_one_letter_code
_entity_poly.pdbx_strand_id
1 'polypeptide(L)'
;MGTEAYIGFRTEEGNPSRPLPKQKKLLDFFTRKNETLADGSFGWGKTDALVYACAHDSIRFPGNLSLLGRKYIDSFNKSTLVSLLDMIPPEIIKRHNKQEHEIELLNKSKIVYMQLDSSREAIQKVNSMNLGFFGVDQLEEIDEEVWIAGNARLRRKRSRRHSLATCNPDGHSWVWNRFIRHSGRNGTGHVSGVVWKEGVPPPACQEDVTFDVCDNPHLPWDYIRSLLTNMPDRWVQRFVYGSWENFEGLVWPDARQQPFNAKHPEQGGHVVKPFKISKHWDRYVILDHGHRNPTAILFVAVDFDGNWYLYDCHSEAGRWVDYHSSVLEAKVHGQDITAFLADPDIFRERESEYTIARQYEDFGFYFEPANNDLGGGIDNVARAWQERRIRVFDLPQFEGFWDEVLNYRWDEMRVQGIRNDPERPKKVKDHYCDDLRYMANHLHASEKPKRPVRERYWINRNRGLNKQAFMGY
;
A
#
# COMPACT_ATOMS: atom_id res chain seq x y z
N MET A 1 35.96 -4.31 39.95
CA MET A 1 36.20 -3.47 38.76
C MET A 1 35.23 -3.96 37.71
N GLY A 2 34.14 -3.23 37.45
CA GLY A 2 33.13 -3.66 36.47
C GLY A 2 33.70 -3.48 35.08
N THR A 3 33.80 -4.55 34.31
CA THR A 3 34.06 -4.48 32.87
C THR A 3 32.90 -3.70 32.23
N GLU A 4 33.20 -2.55 31.63
CA GLU A 4 32.20 -1.82 30.83
C GLU A 4 31.82 -2.68 29.63
N ALA A 5 30.55 -3.10 29.57
CA ALA A 5 30.03 -3.87 28.45
C ALA A 5 29.78 -2.92 27.26
N TYR A 6 30.43 -3.18 26.13
CA TYR A 6 30.27 -2.36 24.92
C TYR A 6 28.93 -2.65 24.23
N ILE A 7 28.07 -1.64 24.14
CA ILE A 7 26.82 -1.67 23.37
C ILE A 7 27.01 -0.72 22.18
N GLY A 8 27.03 -1.28 20.99
CA GLY A 8 27.25 -0.49 19.78
C GLY A 8 27.48 -1.34 18.56
N PHE A 9 27.65 -0.66 17.44
CA PHE A 9 27.91 -1.28 16.15
C PHE A 9 29.26 -1.98 16.18
N ARG A 10 29.36 -3.05 15.38
CA ARG A 10 30.56 -3.87 15.24
C ARG A 10 30.95 -4.00 13.77
N THR A 11 32.22 -4.28 13.50
CA THR A 11 32.68 -4.76 12.19
C THR A 11 32.34 -6.24 12.02
N GLU A 12 32.57 -6.81 10.83
CA GLU A 12 32.38 -8.24 10.59
C GLU A 12 33.26 -9.12 11.51
N GLU A 13 34.41 -8.60 11.94
CA GLU A 13 35.30 -9.25 12.90
C GLU A 13 34.87 -9.06 14.38
N GLY A 14 33.72 -8.43 14.61
CA GLY A 14 33.14 -8.22 15.96
C GLY A 14 33.74 -7.04 16.73
N ASN A 15 34.66 -6.29 16.13
CA ASN A 15 35.31 -5.14 16.76
C ASN A 15 34.36 -3.93 16.84
N PRO A 16 34.42 -3.10 17.90
CA PRO A 16 33.66 -1.85 17.96
C PRO A 16 33.82 -0.98 16.71
N SER A 17 32.71 -0.58 16.10
CA SER A 17 32.65 0.31 14.94
C SER A 17 31.83 1.56 15.24
N ARG A 18 32.08 2.63 14.48
CA ARG A 18 31.23 3.82 14.52
C ARG A 18 29.93 3.55 13.76
N PRO A 19 28.79 4.13 14.17
CA PRO A 19 27.58 4.08 13.35
C PRO A 19 27.85 4.66 11.96
N LEU A 20 27.18 4.09 10.95
CA LEU A 20 27.09 4.68 9.62
C LEU A 20 26.46 6.08 9.70
N PRO A 21 26.76 7.00 8.76
CA PRO A 21 26.23 8.37 8.80
C PRO A 21 24.71 8.45 8.96
N LYS A 22 23.96 7.61 8.23
CA LYS A 22 22.49 7.56 8.35
C LYS A 22 22.01 6.90 9.64
N GLN A 23 22.70 5.89 10.16
CA GLN A 23 22.42 5.35 11.51
C GLN A 23 22.62 6.42 12.56
N LYS A 24 23.73 7.19 12.52
CA LYS A 24 23.97 8.31 13.44
C LYS A 24 22.87 9.35 13.35
N LYS A 25 22.48 9.76 12.13
CA LYS A 25 21.39 10.70 11.90
C LYS A 25 20.07 10.18 12.48
N LEU A 26 19.77 8.89 12.31
CA LEU A 26 18.58 8.27 12.89
C LEU A 26 18.59 8.32 14.42
N LEU A 27 19.72 7.99 15.04
CA LEU A 27 19.88 8.07 16.50
C LEU A 27 19.74 9.50 17.01
N ASP A 28 20.22 10.50 16.26
CA ASP A 28 19.98 11.91 16.59
C ASP A 28 18.49 12.27 16.53
N PHE A 29 17.76 11.85 15.49
CA PHE A 29 16.31 12.04 15.41
C PHE A 29 15.57 11.34 16.54
N PHE A 30 15.92 10.10 16.83
CA PHE A 30 15.35 9.31 17.91
C PHE A 30 15.46 10.01 19.26
N THR A 31 16.55 10.75 19.51
CA THR A 31 16.68 11.52 20.75
C THR A 31 15.78 12.76 20.84
N ARG A 32 15.23 13.23 19.71
CA ARG A 32 14.53 14.53 19.60
C ARG A 32 13.05 14.41 19.18
N LYS A 33 12.64 13.28 18.62
CA LYS A 33 11.31 13.05 18.04
C LYS A 33 10.62 11.88 18.73
N ASN A 34 9.29 11.99 18.88
CA ASN A 34 8.50 10.98 19.58
C ASN A 34 8.20 9.76 18.72
N GLU A 35 8.02 9.95 17.41
CA GLU A 35 7.83 8.91 16.41
C GLU A 35 8.92 9.07 15.35
N THR A 36 9.69 8.02 15.07
CA THR A 36 10.77 8.07 14.07
C THR A 36 10.67 6.90 13.09
N LEU A 37 10.87 7.15 11.80
CA LEU A 37 10.95 6.12 10.76
C LEU A 37 12.34 6.08 10.10
N ALA A 38 12.88 4.88 9.93
CA ALA A 38 14.03 4.56 9.10
C ALA A 38 13.60 3.73 7.89
N ASP A 39 13.44 4.37 6.73
CA ASP A 39 12.98 3.70 5.50
C ASP A 39 14.09 3.48 4.48
N GLY A 40 13.69 3.03 3.29
CA GLY A 40 14.54 2.89 2.13
C GLY A 40 15.02 1.46 1.90
N SER A 41 16.12 1.32 1.19
CA SER A 41 16.63 0.06 0.66
C SER A 41 17.02 -0.97 1.73
N PHE A 42 17.37 -2.18 1.29
CA PHE A 42 18.10 -3.12 2.15
C PHE A 42 19.51 -2.62 2.50
N GLY A 43 20.22 -3.33 3.36
CA GLY A 43 21.67 -3.22 3.48
C GLY A 43 22.27 -1.95 4.12
N TRP A 44 21.51 -0.87 4.33
CA TRP A 44 22.07 0.36 4.91
C TRP A 44 22.14 0.36 6.46
N GLY A 45 21.66 -0.69 7.12
CA GLY A 45 21.79 -0.87 8.58
C GLY A 45 20.64 -0.32 9.42
N LYS A 46 19.43 -0.22 8.87
CA LYS A 46 18.22 0.25 9.58
C LYS A 46 17.81 -0.63 10.77
N THR A 47 17.84 -1.94 10.61
CA THR A 47 17.49 -2.90 11.67
C THR A 47 18.48 -2.82 12.84
N ASP A 48 19.78 -2.68 12.56
CA ASP A 48 20.81 -2.54 13.60
C ASP A 48 20.61 -1.24 14.41
N ALA A 49 20.22 -0.15 13.74
CA ALA A 49 19.92 1.09 14.42
C ALA A 49 18.66 1.01 15.29
N LEU A 50 17.63 0.26 14.84
CA LEU A 50 16.44 -0.02 15.63
C LEU A 50 16.77 -0.79 16.91
N VAL A 51 17.51 -1.90 16.80
CA VAL A 51 17.87 -2.71 17.97
C VAL A 51 18.86 -1.99 18.89
N TYR A 52 19.76 -1.16 18.34
CA TYR A 52 20.60 -0.27 19.13
C TYR A 52 19.76 0.70 19.97
N ALA A 53 18.77 1.37 19.38
CA ALA A 53 17.91 2.30 20.11
C ALA A 53 17.16 1.60 21.26
N CYS A 54 16.63 0.40 21.00
CA CYS A 54 15.97 -0.44 22.00
C CYS A 54 16.93 -0.85 23.13
N ALA A 55 18.12 -1.35 22.79
CA ALA A 55 19.14 -1.76 23.75
C ALA A 55 19.61 -0.57 24.59
N HIS A 56 19.97 0.53 23.93
CA HIS A 56 20.42 1.78 24.56
C HIS A 56 19.38 2.27 25.59
N ASP A 57 18.12 2.43 25.21
CA ASP A 57 17.10 2.92 26.14
C ASP A 57 16.78 1.90 27.25
N SER A 58 16.88 0.60 26.98
CA SER A 58 16.69 -0.43 28.01
C SER A 58 17.81 -0.42 29.05
N ILE A 59 19.03 -0.03 28.67
CA ILE A 59 20.19 0.03 29.56
C ILE A 59 20.28 1.38 30.28
N ARG A 60 20.03 2.48 29.55
CA ARG A 60 20.03 3.87 30.04
C ARG A 60 19.00 4.11 31.13
N PHE A 61 17.82 3.48 31.02
CA PHE A 61 16.71 3.67 31.95
C PHE A 61 16.46 2.37 32.74
N PRO A 62 16.94 2.24 34.00
CA PRO A 62 16.73 1.04 34.80
C PRO A 62 15.26 0.71 35.01
N GLY A 63 14.88 -0.56 34.86
CA GLY A 63 13.50 -1.00 34.99
C GLY A 63 12.60 -0.53 33.84
N ASN A 64 13.14 -0.23 32.66
CA ASN A 64 12.35 0.10 31.48
C ASN A 64 11.60 -1.15 30.95
N LEU A 65 10.55 -0.92 30.15
CA LEU A 65 9.87 -1.95 29.38
C LEU A 65 9.85 -1.50 27.92
N SER A 66 10.59 -2.22 27.08
CA SER A 66 10.73 -1.95 25.66
C SER A 66 10.05 -3.07 24.88
N LEU A 67 9.26 -2.72 23.88
CA LEU A 67 8.63 -3.67 22.96
C LEU A 67 9.31 -3.59 21.60
N LEU A 68 9.68 -4.74 21.04
CA LEU A 68 10.03 -4.90 19.63
C LEU A 68 9.04 -5.84 18.94
N GLY A 69 8.71 -5.60 17.69
CA GLY A 69 7.86 -6.53 16.95
C GLY A 69 8.01 -6.45 15.44
N ARG A 70 7.44 -7.46 14.80
CA ARG A 70 7.32 -7.63 13.35
C ARG A 70 6.04 -8.40 13.06
N LYS A 71 5.56 -8.40 11.81
CA LYS A 71 4.30 -9.07 11.44
C LYS A 71 4.23 -10.53 11.85
N TYR A 72 5.35 -11.25 11.73
CA TYR A 72 5.46 -12.66 12.05
C TYR A 72 6.60 -12.90 13.04
N ILE A 73 6.32 -13.64 14.12
CA ILE A 73 7.31 -13.95 15.15
C ILE A 73 8.49 -14.76 14.61
N ASP A 74 8.25 -15.65 13.65
CA ASP A 74 9.31 -16.46 13.03
C ASP A 74 10.31 -15.60 12.25
N SER A 75 9.81 -14.59 11.53
CA SER A 75 10.65 -13.63 10.82
C SER A 75 11.45 -12.78 11.80
N PHE A 76 10.84 -12.36 12.91
CA PHE A 76 11.53 -11.66 14.00
C PHE A 76 12.67 -12.51 14.59
N ASN A 77 12.40 -13.77 14.92
CA ASN A 77 13.37 -14.68 15.52
C ASN A 77 14.58 -14.93 14.61
N LYS A 78 14.37 -15.00 13.28
CA LYS A 78 15.43 -15.26 12.29
C LYS A 78 16.29 -14.05 11.94
N SER A 79 15.89 -12.84 12.33
CA SER A 79 16.58 -11.61 11.91
C SER A 79 16.72 -10.60 13.07
N THR A 80 15.64 -9.90 13.42
CA THR A 80 15.66 -8.83 14.42
C THR A 80 16.15 -9.30 15.79
N LEU A 81 15.77 -10.51 16.23
CA LEU A 81 16.27 -11.10 17.48
C LEU A 81 17.77 -11.40 17.42
N VAL A 82 18.27 -11.85 16.27
CA VAL A 82 19.70 -12.14 16.06
C VAL A 82 20.50 -10.83 16.20
N SER A 83 20.12 -9.78 15.49
CA SER A 83 20.74 -8.45 15.61
C SER A 83 20.64 -7.90 17.04
N LEU A 84 19.51 -8.09 17.73
CA LEU A 84 19.34 -7.64 19.11
C LEU A 84 20.29 -8.34 20.08
N LEU A 85 20.46 -9.66 19.96
CA LEU A 85 21.34 -10.44 20.83
C LEU A 85 22.82 -10.20 20.52
N ASP A 86 23.17 -9.85 19.29
CA ASP A 86 24.53 -9.41 18.94
C ASP A 86 24.84 -8.00 19.49
N MET A 87 23.83 -7.11 19.48
CA MET A 87 23.92 -5.74 20.00
C MET A 87 24.05 -5.69 21.53
N ILE A 88 23.42 -6.63 22.24
CA ILE A 88 23.38 -6.69 23.71
C ILE A 88 24.40 -7.72 24.20
N PRO A 89 25.49 -7.30 24.86
CA PRO A 89 26.47 -8.24 25.40
C PRO A 89 25.84 -9.29 26.34
N PRO A 90 26.21 -10.58 26.24
CA PRO A 90 25.63 -11.63 27.08
C PRO A 90 25.75 -11.35 28.59
N GLU A 91 26.80 -10.62 29.01
CA GLU A 91 27.10 -10.32 30.41
C GLU A 91 26.06 -9.39 31.06
N ILE A 92 25.30 -8.63 30.27
CA ILE A 92 24.23 -7.76 30.79
C ILE A 92 22.85 -8.39 30.74
N ILE A 93 22.72 -9.56 30.09
CA ILE A 93 21.47 -10.33 30.03
C ILE A 93 21.37 -11.16 31.30
N LYS A 94 20.39 -10.84 32.15
CA LYS A 94 20.08 -11.62 33.36
C LYS A 94 19.38 -12.92 33.01
N ARG A 95 18.42 -12.87 32.08
CA ARG A 95 17.62 -14.03 31.64
C ARG A 95 17.00 -13.75 30.27
N HIS A 96 17.04 -14.74 29.38
CA HIS A 96 16.24 -14.76 28.15
C HIS A 96 15.22 -15.89 28.21
N ASN A 97 13.94 -15.55 28.36
CA ASN A 97 12.84 -16.50 28.28
C ASN A 97 12.28 -16.53 26.85
N LYS A 98 12.69 -17.52 26.08
CA LYS A 98 12.26 -17.67 24.68
C LYS A 98 10.78 -18.00 24.52
N GLN A 99 10.18 -18.65 25.53
CA GLN A 99 8.78 -19.08 25.50
C GLN A 99 7.82 -17.91 25.75
N GLU A 100 8.18 -17.02 26.67
CA GLU A 100 7.47 -15.77 26.96
C GLU A 100 7.92 -14.59 26.09
N HIS A 101 8.89 -14.83 25.20
CA HIS A 101 9.50 -13.82 24.35
C HIS A 101 9.99 -12.57 25.11
N GLU A 102 10.75 -12.78 26.19
CA GLU A 102 11.22 -11.72 27.10
C GLU A 102 12.72 -11.85 27.40
N ILE A 103 13.44 -10.74 27.31
CA ILE A 103 14.83 -10.59 27.76
C ILE A 103 14.85 -9.64 28.97
N GLU A 104 15.28 -10.15 30.12
CA GLU A 104 15.52 -9.37 31.34
C GLU A 104 17.00 -9.00 31.43
N LEU A 105 17.29 -7.71 31.66
CA LEU A 105 18.64 -7.19 31.85
C LEU A 105 18.97 -7.05 33.35
N LEU A 106 20.26 -6.98 33.70
CA LEU A 106 20.72 -6.84 35.09
C LEU A 106 20.16 -5.59 35.81
N ASN A 107 19.86 -4.51 35.07
CA ASN A 107 19.26 -3.29 35.60
C ASN A 107 17.73 -3.37 35.80
N LYS A 108 17.14 -4.58 35.71
CA LYS A 108 15.70 -4.90 35.80
C LYS A 108 14.86 -4.42 34.62
N SER A 109 15.48 -3.88 33.57
CA SER A 109 14.76 -3.59 32.33
C SER A 109 14.36 -4.87 31.62
N LYS A 110 13.25 -4.82 30.89
CA LYS A 110 12.73 -5.93 30.10
C LYS A 110 12.55 -5.49 28.65
N ILE A 111 13.02 -6.32 27.73
CA ILE A 111 12.73 -6.23 26.30
C ILE A 111 11.80 -7.38 25.98
N VAL A 112 10.56 -7.06 25.62
CA VAL A 112 9.58 -8.03 25.14
C VAL A 112 9.55 -7.97 23.62
N TYR A 113 9.38 -9.13 22.98
CA TYR A 113 9.20 -9.21 21.54
C TYR A 113 7.97 -10.01 21.17
N MET A 114 7.25 -9.63 20.11
CA MET A 114 6.02 -10.31 19.75
C MET A 114 5.67 -10.19 18.28
N GLN A 115 4.73 -11.03 17.87
CA GLN A 115 3.98 -10.89 16.63
C GLN A 115 3.08 -9.65 16.70
N LEU A 116 3.19 -8.77 15.70
CA LEU A 116 2.35 -7.59 15.53
C LEU A 116 1.50 -7.76 14.27
N ASP A 117 0.45 -8.56 14.37
CA ASP A 117 -0.59 -8.62 13.34
C ASP A 117 -1.83 -7.84 13.80
N SER A 118 -2.82 -7.76 12.93
CA SER A 118 -4.11 -7.11 13.20
C SER A 118 -5.07 -8.02 13.95
N SER A 119 -4.58 -9.14 14.51
CA SER A 119 -5.41 -10.00 15.34
C SER A 119 -5.80 -9.27 16.62
N ARG A 120 -7.01 -9.59 17.10
CA ARG A 120 -7.49 -9.08 18.38
C ARG A 120 -6.54 -9.41 19.54
N GLU A 121 -5.89 -10.56 19.47
CA GLU A 121 -4.96 -11.06 20.48
C GLU A 121 -3.69 -10.23 20.54
N ALA A 122 -3.06 -9.93 19.40
CA ALA A 122 -1.89 -9.07 19.34
C ALA A 122 -2.20 -7.65 19.83
N ILE A 123 -3.32 -7.08 19.36
CA ILE A 123 -3.78 -5.75 19.78
C ILE A 123 -4.07 -5.72 21.29
N GLN A 124 -4.71 -6.75 21.85
CA GLN A 124 -4.96 -6.84 23.30
C GLN A 124 -3.67 -6.94 24.11
N LYS A 125 -2.71 -7.76 23.66
CA LYS A 125 -1.40 -7.87 24.29
C LYS A 125 -0.70 -6.51 24.32
N VAL A 126 -0.59 -5.82 23.18
CA VAL A 126 -0.04 -4.46 23.11
C VAL A 126 -0.80 -3.53 24.06
N ASN A 127 -2.13 -3.57 24.04
CA ASN A 127 -2.98 -2.70 24.85
C ASN A 127 -2.80 -2.87 26.37
N SER A 128 -2.36 -4.03 26.83
CA SER A 128 -2.09 -4.29 28.24
C SER A 128 -0.77 -3.65 28.74
N MET A 129 0.15 -3.29 27.83
CA MET A 129 1.52 -2.91 28.19
C MET A 129 1.63 -1.47 28.69
N ASN A 130 2.71 -1.17 29.41
CA ASN A 130 3.13 0.18 29.83
C ASN A 130 4.58 0.43 29.42
N LEU A 131 4.74 0.92 28.19
CA LEU A 131 5.99 0.95 27.44
C LEU A 131 6.77 2.25 27.67
N GLY A 132 8.09 2.11 27.68
CA GLY A 132 9.02 3.24 27.55
C GLY A 132 9.68 3.35 26.18
N PHE A 133 9.61 2.29 25.38
CA PHE A 133 10.04 2.25 23.98
C PHE A 133 9.14 1.28 23.19
N PHE A 134 8.79 1.64 21.97
CA PHE A 134 8.04 0.79 21.04
C PHE A 134 8.74 0.77 19.69
N GLY A 135 9.29 -0.37 19.31
CA GLY A 135 9.99 -0.54 18.05
C GLY A 135 9.30 -1.56 17.14
N VAL A 136 9.28 -1.25 15.85
CA VAL A 136 8.69 -2.14 14.84
C VAL A 136 9.67 -2.29 13.68
N ASP A 137 10.05 -3.52 13.39
CA ASP A 137 10.85 -3.85 12.21
C ASP A 137 9.89 -4.23 11.07
N GLN A 138 10.14 -3.71 9.87
CA GLN A 138 9.25 -3.87 8.70
C GLN A 138 7.81 -3.36 8.92
N LEU A 139 7.69 -2.07 9.23
CA LEU A 139 6.42 -1.40 9.48
C LEU A 139 5.46 -1.44 8.27
N GLU A 140 5.99 -1.54 7.05
CA GLU A 140 5.19 -1.64 5.82
C GLU A 140 4.26 -2.86 5.79
N GLU A 141 4.55 -3.89 6.58
CA GLU A 141 3.73 -5.10 6.64
C GLU A 141 2.61 -5.01 7.70
N ILE A 142 2.64 -3.97 8.55
CA ILE A 142 1.78 -3.79 9.72
C ILE A 142 0.66 -2.80 9.41
N ASP A 143 -0.54 -3.08 9.89
CA ASP A 143 -1.67 -2.14 9.77
C ASP A 143 -1.51 -0.95 10.73
N GLU A 144 -1.97 0.23 10.29
CA GLU A 144 -1.82 1.48 11.05
C GLU A 144 -2.41 1.42 12.47
N GLU A 145 -3.50 0.68 12.66
CA GLU A 145 -4.15 0.52 13.97
C GLU A 145 -3.22 -0.09 15.02
N VAL A 146 -2.36 -1.04 14.63
CA VAL A 146 -1.38 -1.67 15.53
C VAL A 146 -0.30 -0.67 15.93
N TRP A 147 0.16 0.15 14.98
CA TRP A 147 1.10 1.25 15.24
C TRP A 147 0.51 2.27 16.22
N ILE A 148 -0.74 2.70 15.99
CA ILE A 148 -1.47 3.62 16.87
C ILE A 148 -1.62 3.01 18.27
N ALA A 149 -2.04 1.73 18.36
CA ALA A 149 -2.22 1.03 19.63
C ALA A 149 -0.91 0.96 20.43
N GLY A 150 0.22 0.67 19.80
CA GLY A 150 1.52 0.63 20.46
C GLY A 150 1.98 2.00 20.94
N ASN A 151 1.83 3.04 20.11
CA ASN A 151 2.17 4.42 20.50
C ASN A 151 1.32 4.92 21.68
N ALA A 152 0.03 4.56 21.74
CA ALA A 152 -0.84 4.88 22.87
C ALA A 152 -0.38 4.26 24.21
N ARG A 153 0.56 3.30 24.19
CA ARG A 153 1.08 2.62 25.39
C ARG A 153 2.39 3.19 25.90
N LEU A 154 2.96 4.19 25.23
CA LEU A 154 4.16 4.91 25.62
C LEU A 154 3.90 5.88 26.80
N ARG A 155 3.63 5.34 27.99
CA ARG A 155 3.30 6.11 29.21
C ARG A 155 4.19 5.80 30.41
N ARG A 156 5.25 4.99 30.23
CA ARG A 156 6.08 4.53 31.35
C ARG A 156 6.82 5.69 32.02
N LYS A 157 6.82 5.71 33.34
CA LYS A 157 7.58 6.72 34.11
C LYS A 157 9.08 6.41 34.03
N ARG A 158 9.93 7.45 34.11
CA ARG A 158 11.40 7.33 34.10
C ARG A 158 11.95 6.63 32.85
N SER A 159 11.33 6.85 31.70
CA SER A 159 11.78 6.39 30.39
C SER A 159 11.62 7.52 29.36
N ARG A 160 12.16 7.32 28.16
CA ARG A 160 12.08 8.28 27.05
C ARG A 160 10.67 8.39 26.45
N ARG A 161 9.95 7.26 26.27
CA ARG A 161 8.58 7.14 25.71
C ARG A 161 8.45 7.48 24.23
N HIS A 162 9.32 6.93 23.40
CA HIS A 162 9.32 7.19 21.97
C HIS A 162 9.14 5.87 21.19
N SER A 163 8.79 5.98 19.92
CA SER A 163 8.75 4.88 18.98
C SER A 163 9.76 5.06 17.84
N LEU A 164 10.24 3.93 17.34
CA LEU A 164 11.14 3.86 16.19
C LEU A 164 10.74 2.70 15.31
N ALA A 165 10.58 2.94 14.02
CA ALA A 165 10.27 1.88 13.07
C ALA A 165 11.26 1.83 11.92
N THR A 166 11.41 0.66 11.33
CA THR A 166 12.10 0.49 10.05
C THR A 166 11.09 0.07 8.99
N CYS A 167 11.31 0.44 7.73
CA CYS A 167 10.53 -0.12 6.63
C CYS A 167 11.33 -0.17 5.33
N ASN A 168 10.80 -0.90 4.35
CA ASN A 168 11.08 -0.66 2.94
C ASN A 168 9.94 0.20 2.36
N PRO A 169 10.16 0.91 1.24
CA PRO A 169 9.08 1.59 0.53
C PRO A 169 7.97 0.61 0.14
N ASP A 170 6.71 1.04 0.21
CA ASP A 170 5.54 0.24 -0.17
C ASP A 170 4.46 1.10 -0.84
N GLY A 171 4.89 1.98 -1.75
CA GLY A 171 4.01 2.96 -2.38
C GLY A 171 3.42 3.96 -1.40
N HIS A 172 2.36 4.66 -1.79
CA HIS A 172 1.73 5.72 -0.98
C HIS A 172 0.82 5.18 0.14
N SER A 173 1.31 4.17 0.87
CA SER A 173 0.63 3.54 2.01
C SER A 173 0.46 4.49 3.21
N TRP A 174 -0.18 4.02 4.28
CA TRP A 174 -0.31 4.79 5.51
C TRP A 174 1.06 5.22 6.09
N VAL A 175 2.09 4.39 5.93
CA VAL A 175 3.47 4.70 6.35
C VAL A 175 4.01 5.88 5.55
N TRP A 176 3.83 5.86 4.23
CA TRP A 176 4.22 6.98 3.36
C TRP A 176 3.47 8.25 3.73
N ASN A 177 2.16 8.16 3.91
CA ASN A 177 1.33 9.32 4.23
C ASN A 177 1.76 9.95 5.58
N ARG A 178 2.03 9.11 6.59
CA ARG A 178 2.38 9.54 7.95
C ARG A 178 3.79 10.12 8.06
N PHE A 179 4.79 9.45 7.47
CA PHE A 179 6.20 9.77 7.69
C PHE A 179 6.88 10.49 6.52
N ILE A 180 6.39 10.29 5.29
CA ILE A 180 7.03 10.79 4.06
C ILE A 180 6.28 12.03 3.55
N ARG A 181 5.02 11.90 3.13
CA ARG A 181 4.19 13.01 2.62
C ARG A 181 4.06 14.15 3.64
N HIS A 182 3.94 13.79 4.91
CA HIS A 182 3.75 14.73 6.02
C HIS A 182 4.94 14.76 6.97
N SER A 183 6.15 14.54 6.43
CA SER A 183 7.39 14.57 7.21
C SER A 183 7.52 15.82 8.08
N GLY A 184 7.83 15.63 9.36
CA GLY A 184 8.01 16.70 10.35
C GLY A 184 6.73 17.24 10.98
N ARG A 185 5.53 16.90 10.47
CA ARG A 185 4.26 17.17 11.16
C ARG A 185 4.13 16.25 12.39
N ASN A 186 3.40 16.71 13.41
CA ASN A 186 3.15 15.95 14.64
C ASN A 186 4.39 15.47 15.41
N GLY A 187 5.56 16.08 15.15
CA GLY A 187 6.80 15.70 15.83
C GLY A 187 7.42 14.39 15.32
N THR A 188 7.10 13.97 14.09
CA THR A 188 7.75 12.82 13.45
C THR A 188 9.20 13.14 13.02
N GLY A 189 10.04 12.10 13.01
CA GLY A 189 11.38 12.08 12.43
C GLY A 189 11.48 11.04 11.33
N HIS A 190 12.32 11.29 10.33
CA HIS A 190 12.44 10.40 9.17
C HIS A 190 13.87 10.43 8.61
N VAL A 191 14.43 9.25 8.35
CA VAL A 191 15.72 9.06 7.68
C VAL A 191 15.59 7.94 6.65
N SER A 192 15.92 8.23 5.39
CA SER A 192 15.88 7.27 4.28
C SER A 192 17.28 6.91 3.82
N GLY A 193 17.55 5.62 3.62
CA GLY A 193 18.83 5.07 3.14
C GLY A 193 18.72 4.26 1.84
N VAL A 194 19.82 4.17 1.09
CA VAL A 194 19.94 3.47 -0.19
C VAL A 194 21.19 2.58 -0.24
N VAL A 195 21.09 1.43 -0.92
CA VAL A 195 22.24 0.56 -1.23
C VAL A 195 23.05 1.19 -2.35
N TRP A 196 22.36 1.75 -3.33
CA TRP A 196 22.99 2.38 -4.48
C TRP A 196 22.17 3.59 -4.90
N LYS A 197 22.84 4.63 -5.35
CA LYS A 197 22.19 5.83 -5.87
C LYS A 197 21.66 5.57 -7.27
N GLU A 198 20.39 5.90 -7.49
CA GLU A 198 19.77 5.79 -8.81
C GLU A 198 20.52 6.62 -9.86
N GLY A 199 20.65 6.08 -11.07
CA GLY A 199 21.36 6.71 -12.19
C GLY A 199 22.88 6.53 -12.18
N VAL A 200 23.46 5.94 -11.13
CA VAL A 200 24.88 5.59 -11.09
C VAL A 200 25.09 4.18 -11.65
N PRO A 201 26.03 3.96 -12.59
CA PRO A 201 26.32 2.63 -13.12
C PRO A 201 26.69 1.62 -12.01
N PRO A 202 26.46 0.31 -12.21
CA PRO A 202 26.88 -0.71 -11.25
C PRO A 202 28.39 -0.65 -10.96
N PRO A 203 28.83 -0.91 -9.72
CA PRO A 203 30.24 -0.87 -9.38
C PRO A 203 31.03 -1.99 -10.09
N ALA A 204 32.28 -1.70 -10.44
CA ALA A 204 33.20 -2.65 -11.06
C ALA A 204 34.22 -3.20 -10.04
N CYS A 205 34.49 -2.49 -8.95
CA CYS A 205 35.36 -2.91 -7.85
C CYS A 205 34.94 -2.28 -6.51
N GLN A 206 35.62 -2.64 -5.40
CA GLN A 206 35.26 -2.15 -4.06
C GLN A 206 35.47 -0.65 -3.90
N GLU A 207 36.45 -0.08 -4.59
CA GLU A 207 36.77 1.35 -4.57
C GLU A 207 35.63 2.23 -5.11
N ASP A 208 34.73 1.67 -5.93
CA ASP A 208 33.54 2.37 -6.44
C ASP A 208 32.46 2.53 -5.37
N VAL A 209 32.47 1.70 -4.31
CA VAL A 209 31.45 1.69 -3.26
C VAL A 209 31.80 2.72 -2.19
N THR A 210 31.45 3.97 -2.46
CA THR A 210 31.73 5.11 -1.57
C THR A 210 30.47 5.63 -0.88
N PHE A 211 30.64 6.44 0.17
CA PHE A 211 29.54 7.11 0.86
C PHE A 211 28.74 8.08 -0.04
N ASP A 212 29.26 8.50 -1.19
CA ASP A 212 28.55 9.40 -2.12
C ASP A 212 27.46 8.67 -2.91
N VAL A 213 27.56 7.34 -3.03
CA VAL A 213 26.68 6.51 -3.86
C VAL A 213 26.04 5.36 -3.08
N CYS A 214 26.55 5.01 -1.90
CA CYS A 214 26.08 3.91 -1.06
C CYS A 214 26.11 4.33 0.42
N ASP A 215 25.00 4.17 1.15
CA ASP A 215 24.95 4.55 2.58
C ASP A 215 25.68 3.56 3.50
N ASN A 216 26.02 2.38 2.98
CA ASN A 216 26.84 1.39 3.65
C ASN A 216 27.98 0.91 2.73
N PRO A 217 29.13 1.60 2.70
CA PRO A 217 30.24 1.26 1.82
C PRO A 217 30.98 -0.03 2.20
N HIS A 218 30.58 -0.68 3.31
CA HIS A 218 31.09 -1.99 3.70
C HIS A 218 30.41 -3.13 2.93
N LEU A 219 29.36 -2.85 2.14
CA LEU A 219 28.75 -3.85 1.28
C LEU A 219 29.73 -4.29 0.18
N PRO A 220 29.83 -5.60 -0.12
CA PRO A 220 30.66 -6.09 -1.22
C PRO A 220 30.19 -5.55 -2.57
N TRP A 221 31.13 -5.07 -3.39
CA TRP A 221 30.80 -4.48 -4.70
C TRP A 221 30.12 -5.48 -5.65
N ASP A 222 30.50 -6.76 -5.59
CA ASP A 222 29.97 -7.83 -6.43
C ASP A 222 28.52 -8.19 -6.03
N TYR A 223 28.19 -8.09 -4.74
CA TYR A 223 26.81 -8.17 -4.25
C TYR A 223 25.95 -7.04 -4.83
N ILE A 224 26.39 -5.78 -4.71
CA ILE A 224 25.66 -4.62 -5.25
C ILE A 224 25.48 -4.76 -6.76
N ARG A 225 26.56 -5.11 -7.47
CA ARG A 225 26.53 -5.33 -8.92
C ARG A 225 25.51 -6.41 -9.28
N SER A 226 25.52 -7.55 -8.58
CA SER A 226 24.57 -8.64 -8.81
C SER A 226 23.12 -8.20 -8.60
N LEU A 227 22.83 -7.41 -7.57
CA LEU A 227 21.48 -6.84 -7.38
C LEU A 227 21.06 -5.97 -8.57
N LEU A 228 21.95 -5.10 -9.04
CA LEU A 228 21.66 -4.17 -10.14
C LEU A 228 21.55 -4.86 -11.50
N THR A 229 22.25 -5.97 -11.73
CA THR A 229 22.27 -6.64 -13.04
C THR A 229 21.27 -7.80 -13.16
N ASN A 230 20.92 -8.44 -12.05
CA ASN A 230 20.19 -9.72 -12.07
C ASN A 230 18.77 -9.62 -11.49
N MET A 231 18.43 -8.55 -10.77
CA MET A 231 17.09 -8.38 -10.19
C MET A 231 16.18 -7.61 -11.14
N PRO A 232 14.85 -7.85 -11.10
CA PRO A 232 13.90 -7.05 -11.87
C PRO A 232 13.96 -5.57 -11.49
N ASP A 233 13.77 -4.68 -12.45
CA ASP A 233 13.85 -3.22 -12.25
C ASP A 233 12.96 -2.74 -11.09
N ARG A 234 11.74 -3.26 -10.95
CA ARG A 234 10.84 -2.94 -9.82
C ARG A 234 11.46 -3.30 -8.46
N TRP A 235 12.11 -4.44 -8.38
CA TRP A 235 12.77 -4.91 -7.16
C TRP A 235 13.96 -4.00 -6.84
N VAL A 236 14.77 -3.65 -7.86
CA VAL A 236 15.90 -2.71 -7.71
C VAL A 236 15.42 -1.35 -7.22
N GLN A 237 14.38 -0.81 -7.83
CA GLN A 237 13.82 0.48 -7.48
C GLN A 237 13.36 0.55 -6.02
N ARG A 238 12.66 -0.50 -5.55
CA ARG A 238 12.22 -0.59 -4.16
C ARG A 238 13.36 -0.85 -3.18
N PHE A 239 14.18 -1.87 -3.45
CA PHE A 239 15.05 -2.47 -2.45
C PHE A 239 16.53 -2.08 -2.58
N VAL A 240 16.92 -1.40 -3.65
CA VAL A 240 18.27 -0.86 -3.87
C VAL A 240 18.23 0.66 -3.85
N TYR A 241 17.36 1.27 -4.65
CA TYR A 241 17.24 2.73 -4.77
C TYR A 241 16.33 3.37 -3.70
N GLY A 242 15.55 2.56 -2.97
CA GLY A 242 14.66 3.07 -1.91
C GLY A 242 13.51 3.93 -2.43
N SER A 243 13.09 3.72 -3.69
CA SER A 243 12.02 4.50 -4.33
C SER A 243 10.64 4.17 -3.78
N TRP A 244 9.88 5.22 -3.44
CA TRP A 244 8.45 5.15 -3.13
C TRP A 244 7.56 5.26 -4.38
N GLU A 245 8.15 5.59 -5.53
CA GLU A 245 7.46 6.00 -6.77
C GLU A 245 7.39 4.87 -7.81
N ASN A 246 7.63 3.60 -7.45
CA ASN A 246 7.62 2.52 -8.45
C ASN A 246 6.30 1.73 -8.49
N PHE A 247 5.51 2.10 -9.51
CA PHE A 247 4.15 1.71 -9.88
C PHE A 247 4.08 0.47 -10.78
N GLU A 248 4.33 -0.72 -10.25
CA GLU A 248 3.82 -1.95 -10.87
C GLU A 248 2.85 -2.64 -9.92
N GLY A 249 1.82 -3.26 -10.50
CA GLY A 249 0.68 -3.79 -9.76
C GLY A 249 -0.47 -2.81 -9.58
N LEU A 250 -0.38 -1.56 -10.06
CA LEU A 250 -1.57 -0.72 -10.21
C LEU A 250 -2.51 -1.36 -11.24
N VAL A 251 -3.80 -1.34 -10.93
CA VAL A 251 -4.83 -1.77 -11.88
C VAL A 251 -4.95 -0.75 -13.02
N TRP A 252 -4.81 0.55 -12.72
CA TRP A 252 -4.91 1.65 -13.70
C TRP A 252 -3.72 2.59 -13.65
N PRO A 253 -2.54 2.19 -14.18
CA PRO A 253 -1.33 3.02 -14.17
C PRO A 253 -1.45 4.31 -15.00
N ASP A 254 -2.41 4.40 -15.92
CA ASP A 254 -2.65 5.59 -16.73
C ASP A 254 -3.53 6.65 -16.05
N ALA A 255 -4.10 6.34 -14.89
CA ALA A 255 -4.82 7.32 -14.08
C ALA A 255 -3.83 8.34 -13.49
N ARG A 256 -3.97 9.61 -13.89
CA ARG A 256 -3.06 10.70 -13.51
C ARG A 256 -3.82 11.90 -12.97
N GLN A 257 -3.62 12.19 -11.68
CA GLN A 257 -4.10 13.41 -11.03
C GLN A 257 -3.23 14.62 -11.42
N GLN A 258 -3.25 14.97 -12.69
CA GLN A 258 -2.55 16.13 -13.26
C GLN A 258 -3.52 16.89 -14.16
N PRO A 259 -3.30 18.20 -14.39
CA PRO A 259 -4.14 18.98 -15.29
C PRO A 259 -4.25 18.34 -16.68
N PHE A 260 -5.47 18.24 -17.19
CA PHE A 260 -5.74 17.76 -18.54
C PHE A 260 -5.18 18.75 -19.55
N ASN A 261 -4.48 18.22 -20.56
CA ASN A 261 -3.86 19.02 -21.60
C ASN A 261 -4.25 18.49 -22.98
N ALA A 262 -5.19 19.17 -23.64
CA ALA A 262 -5.63 18.79 -24.98
C ALA A 262 -4.54 18.96 -26.06
N LYS A 263 -3.56 19.85 -25.85
CA LYS A 263 -2.49 20.14 -26.81
C LYS A 263 -1.31 19.18 -26.69
N HIS A 264 -1.01 18.75 -25.46
CA HIS A 264 0.07 17.81 -25.14
C HIS A 264 -0.46 16.72 -24.18
N PRO A 265 -1.27 15.76 -24.68
CA PRO A 265 -1.91 14.73 -23.84
C PRO A 265 -0.91 13.83 -23.09
N GLU A 266 0.31 13.71 -23.59
CA GLU A 266 1.41 12.97 -22.98
C GLU A 266 1.97 13.67 -21.72
N GLN A 267 1.80 14.99 -21.64
CA GLN A 267 2.25 15.86 -20.54
C GLN A 267 1.12 16.24 -19.58
N GLY A 268 -0.11 15.79 -19.86
CA GLY A 268 -1.30 16.06 -19.05
C GLY A 268 -1.81 14.83 -18.31
N GLY A 269 -2.74 15.08 -17.39
CA GLY A 269 -3.51 14.03 -16.72
C GLY A 269 -4.99 14.14 -17.05
N HIS A 270 -5.82 13.92 -16.04
CA HIS A 270 -7.28 13.81 -16.18
C HIS A 270 -8.05 14.89 -15.43
N VAL A 271 -7.37 15.82 -14.76
CA VAL A 271 -8.01 16.86 -13.95
C VAL A 271 -8.43 18.03 -14.85
N VAL A 272 -9.71 18.37 -14.87
CA VAL A 272 -10.26 19.50 -15.64
C VAL A 272 -10.83 20.56 -14.71
N LYS A 273 -10.75 21.83 -15.12
CA LYS A 273 -11.43 22.91 -14.39
C LYS A 273 -12.94 22.68 -14.44
N PRO A 274 -13.67 22.86 -13.33
CA PRO A 274 -15.12 22.75 -13.32
C PRO A 274 -15.78 23.70 -14.32
N PHE A 275 -16.80 23.21 -15.01
CA PHE A 275 -17.62 24.01 -15.92
C PHE A 275 -19.08 23.54 -15.88
N LYS A 276 -19.98 24.34 -16.46
CA LYS A 276 -21.40 23.98 -16.54
C LYS A 276 -21.60 22.84 -17.53
N ILE A 277 -21.94 21.66 -17.03
CA ILE A 277 -22.29 20.49 -17.84
C ILE A 277 -23.52 20.81 -18.72
N SER A 278 -23.46 20.43 -20.00
CA SER A 278 -24.56 20.62 -20.94
C SER A 278 -25.80 19.82 -20.52
N LYS A 279 -26.99 20.41 -20.61
CA LYS A 279 -28.26 19.70 -20.33
C LYS A 279 -28.53 18.54 -21.31
N HIS A 280 -27.86 18.53 -22.46
CA HIS A 280 -28.05 17.53 -23.50
C HIS A 280 -27.11 16.32 -23.39
N TRP A 281 -26.22 16.32 -22.38
CA TRP A 281 -25.36 15.18 -22.10
C TRP A 281 -26.07 14.22 -21.16
N ASP A 282 -25.85 12.93 -21.38
CA ASP A 282 -26.38 11.89 -20.50
C ASP A 282 -25.74 12.00 -19.13
N ARG A 283 -26.52 11.79 -18.07
CA ARG A 283 -26.05 11.84 -16.68
C ARG A 283 -26.35 10.54 -15.97
N TYR A 284 -25.34 10.03 -15.30
CA TYR A 284 -25.40 8.79 -14.56
C TYR A 284 -25.01 9.06 -13.11
N VAL A 285 -25.72 8.42 -12.20
CA VAL A 285 -25.40 8.39 -10.78
C VAL A 285 -25.11 6.94 -10.43
N ILE A 286 -23.91 6.67 -9.93
CA ILE A 286 -23.46 5.32 -9.59
C ILE A 286 -23.24 5.24 -8.08
N LEU A 287 -23.70 4.16 -7.45
CA LEU A 287 -23.67 3.98 -6.01
C LEU A 287 -23.13 2.61 -5.61
N ASP A 288 -22.09 2.61 -4.78
CA ASP A 288 -21.61 1.46 -4.03
C ASP A 288 -21.98 1.62 -2.55
N HIS A 289 -22.90 0.79 -2.06
CA HIS A 289 -23.44 0.92 -0.71
C HIS A 289 -22.61 0.15 0.32
N GLY A 290 -22.00 0.89 1.23
CA GLY A 290 -21.32 0.38 2.41
C GLY A 290 -22.02 0.79 3.71
N HIS A 291 -22.17 -0.15 4.64
CA HIS A 291 -22.64 0.14 6.01
C HIS A 291 -21.47 0.31 7.00
N ARG A 292 -20.56 -0.68 7.08
CA ARG A 292 -19.30 -0.57 7.84
C ARG A 292 -18.21 0.12 7.04
N ASN A 293 -18.17 -0.18 5.75
CA ASN A 293 -17.41 0.54 4.74
C ASN A 293 -18.19 1.80 4.32
N PRO A 294 -17.55 2.84 3.78
CA PRO A 294 -18.26 4.02 3.27
C PRO A 294 -19.23 3.65 2.14
N THR A 295 -20.35 4.36 2.05
CA THR A 295 -21.14 4.40 0.81
C THR A 295 -20.52 5.44 -0.11
N ALA A 296 -20.14 5.04 -1.32
CA ALA A 296 -19.61 5.91 -2.36
C ALA A 296 -20.70 6.21 -3.41
N ILE A 297 -20.70 7.45 -3.90
CA ILE A 297 -21.59 7.88 -4.98
C ILE A 297 -20.79 8.72 -5.97
N LEU A 298 -20.86 8.36 -7.24
CA LEU A 298 -20.20 9.05 -8.33
C LEU A 298 -21.21 9.67 -9.31
N PHE A 299 -21.02 10.94 -9.65
CA PHE A 299 -21.87 11.67 -10.59
C PHE A 299 -21.10 11.91 -11.88
N VAL A 300 -21.58 11.32 -12.97
CA VAL A 300 -20.89 11.29 -14.26
C VAL A 300 -21.78 11.86 -15.35
N ALA A 301 -21.24 12.75 -16.18
CA ALA A 301 -21.87 13.20 -17.40
C ALA A 301 -21.08 12.70 -18.62
N VAL A 302 -21.77 12.19 -19.65
CA VAL A 302 -21.14 11.68 -20.86
C VAL A 302 -21.49 12.58 -22.04
N ASP A 303 -20.47 13.16 -22.68
CA ASP A 303 -20.68 13.98 -23.87
C ASP A 303 -20.88 13.13 -25.14
N PHE A 304 -21.22 13.79 -26.24
CA PHE A 304 -21.47 13.13 -27.53
C PHE A 304 -20.24 12.43 -28.12
N ASP A 305 -19.02 12.77 -27.65
CA ASP A 305 -17.77 12.13 -28.06
C ASP A 305 -17.42 10.93 -27.15
N GLY A 306 -18.25 10.65 -26.13
CA GLY A 306 -18.05 9.58 -25.18
C GLY A 306 -17.00 9.89 -24.10
N ASN A 307 -16.73 11.17 -23.82
CA ASN A 307 -15.90 11.59 -22.68
C ASN A 307 -16.73 11.60 -21.40
N TRP A 308 -16.16 11.09 -20.31
CA TRP A 308 -16.83 10.96 -19.02
C TRP A 308 -16.34 12.08 -18.10
N TYR A 309 -17.22 13.01 -17.80
CA TYR A 309 -16.97 14.08 -16.84
C TYR A 309 -17.49 13.68 -15.47
N LEU A 310 -16.57 13.32 -14.58
CA LEU A 310 -16.85 13.13 -13.16
C LEU A 310 -16.95 14.52 -12.55
N TYR A 311 -18.18 14.98 -12.34
CA TYR A 311 -18.46 16.37 -11.99
C TYR A 311 -18.82 16.57 -10.51
N ASP A 312 -19.18 15.50 -9.81
CA ASP A 312 -19.38 15.48 -8.36
C ASP A 312 -19.18 14.06 -7.79
N CYS A 313 -18.94 13.97 -6.49
CA CYS A 313 -18.90 12.70 -5.76
C CYS A 313 -19.33 12.89 -4.30
N HIS A 314 -19.63 11.78 -3.64
CA HIS A 314 -19.93 11.71 -2.20
C HIS A 314 -19.38 10.41 -1.63
N SER A 315 -18.84 10.45 -0.41
CA SER A 315 -18.46 9.25 0.34
C SER A 315 -18.56 9.53 1.82
N GLU A 316 -19.27 8.67 2.55
CA GLU A 316 -19.43 8.79 4.00
C GLU A 316 -19.72 7.40 4.60
N ALA A 317 -19.10 7.08 5.73
CA ALA A 317 -19.29 5.81 6.45
C ALA A 317 -20.22 5.96 7.65
N GLY A 318 -20.87 4.85 8.05
CA GLY A 318 -21.69 4.81 9.28
C GLY A 318 -22.97 5.62 9.21
N ARG A 319 -23.45 5.95 8.01
CA ARG A 319 -24.72 6.64 7.78
C ARG A 319 -25.77 5.68 7.20
N TRP A 320 -27.03 6.07 7.36
CA TRP A 320 -28.19 5.31 6.90
C TRP A 320 -28.66 5.81 5.53
N VAL A 321 -29.54 5.03 4.90
CA VAL A 321 -30.05 5.31 3.55
C VAL A 321 -30.72 6.68 3.46
N ASP A 322 -31.48 7.10 4.47
CA ASP A 322 -32.13 8.41 4.54
C ASP A 322 -31.14 9.59 4.39
N TYR A 323 -29.98 9.49 5.05
CA TYR A 323 -28.91 10.47 4.93
C TYR A 323 -28.37 10.52 3.50
N HIS A 324 -28.03 9.36 2.91
CA HIS A 324 -27.52 9.31 1.54
C HIS A 324 -28.55 9.79 0.51
N SER A 325 -29.83 9.46 0.71
CA SER A 325 -30.95 9.97 -0.09
C SER A 325 -31.08 11.49 -0.02
N SER A 326 -30.90 12.11 1.15
CA SER A 326 -30.93 13.58 1.27
C SER A 326 -29.77 14.25 0.51
N VAL A 327 -28.60 13.62 0.48
CA VAL A 327 -27.44 14.09 -0.29
C VAL A 327 -27.69 13.92 -1.78
N LEU A 328 -28.24 12.78 -2.21
CA LEU A 328 -28.65 12.54 -3.58
C LEU A 328 -29.64 13.60 -4.05
N GLU A 329 -30.71 13.83 -3.29
CA GLU A 329 -31.75 14.82 -3.61
C GLU A 329 -31.15 16.21 -3.83
N ALA A 330 -30.29 16.67 -2.90
CA ALA A 330 -29.63 17.95 -3.00
C ALA A 330 -28.72 18.06 -4.24
N LYS A 331 -28.04 16.98 -4.62
CA LYS A 331 -27.09 16.97 -5.74
C LYS A 331 -27.77 16.80 -7.10
N VAL A 332 -28.85 16.02 -7.21
CA VAL A 332 -29.56 15.80 -8.49
C VAL A 332 -30.65 16.83 -8.75
N HIS A 333 -30.99 17.69 -7.78
CA HIS A 333 -32.07 18.66 -7.93
C HIS A 333 -31.93 19.52 -9.20
N GLY A 334 -32.96 19.49 -10.04
CA GLY A 334 -33.02 20.23 -11.30
C GLY A 334 -32.16 19.64 -12.44
N GLN A 335 -31.64 18.43 -12.26
CA GLN A 335 -30.90 17.70 -13.28
C GLN A 335 -31.76 16.58 -13.87
N ASP A 336 -31.60 16.35 -15.18
CA ASP A 336 -32.18 15.20 -15.86
C ASP A 336 -31.15 14.05 -15.80
N ILE A 337 -31.48 13.01 -15.03
CA ILE A 337 -30.60 11.86 -14.78
C ILE A 337 -31.06 10.71 -15.66
N THR A 338 -30.17 10.25 -16.54
CA THR A 338 -30.41 9.17 -17.49
C THR A 338 -30.60 7.84 -16.79
N ALA A 339 -29.75 7.51 -15.81
CA ALA A 339 -29.88 6.30 -15.01
C ALA A 339 -29.21 6.42 -13.64
N PHE A 340 -29.78 5.69 -12.68
CA PHE A 340 -29.18 5.43 -11.38
C PHE A 340 -28.70 3.98 -11.36
N LEU A 341 -27.42 3.74 -11.13
CA LEU A 341 -26.79 2.42 -11.15
C LEU A 341 -26.28 2.08 -9.75
N ALA A 342 -26.44 0.84 -9.31
CA ALA A 342 -25.89 0.40 -8.03
C ALA A 342 -25.36 -1.03 -8.06
N ASP A 343 -24.51 -1.37 -7.09
CA ASP A 343 -24.04 -2.75 -6.91
C ASP A 343 -25.24 -3.72 -6.82
N PRO A 344 -25.29 -4.79 -7.64
CA PRO A 344 -26.31 -5.84 -7.55
C PRO A 344 -26.55 -6.40 -6.14
N ASP A 345 -25.57 -6.34 -5.24
CA ASP A 345 -25.72 -6.79 -3.85
C ASP A 345 -26.83 -6.04 -3.09
N ILE A 346 -27.10 -4.76 -3.40
CA ILE A 346 -28.14 -3.98 -2.71
C ILE A 346 -29.56 -4.44 -3.02
N PHE A 347 -29.72 -5.21 -4.11
CA PHE A 347 -30.99 -5.77 -4.57
C PHE A 347 -31.23 -7.20 -4.03
N ARG A 348 -30.23 -7.81 -3.37
CA ARG A 348 -30.37 -9.18 -2.88
C ARG A 348 -31.26 -9.21 -1.63
N GLU A 349 -32.34 -9.95 -1.73
CA GLU A 349 -33.14 -10.35 -0.57
C GLU A 349 -32.31 -11.28 0.31
N ARG A 350 -32.14 -10.89 1.58
CA ARG A 350 -31.45 -11.71 2.59
C ARG A 350 -32.48 -12.34 3.52
N GLU A 351 -32.56 -11.85 4.75
CA GLU A 351 -33.55 -12.28 5.75
C GLU A 351 -34.88 -11.51 5.63
N SER A 352 -34.92 -10.47 4.78
CA SER A 352 -36.08 -9.63 4.52
C SER A 352 -36.18 -9.31 3.03
N GLU A 353 -37.42 -9.21 2.54
CA GLU A 353 -37.73 -8.68 1.20
C GLU A 353 -37.51 -7.16 1.12
N TYR A 354 -37.32 -6.47 2.24
CA TYR A 354 -37.02 -5.04 2.29
C TYR A 354 -35.51 -4.80 2.10
N THR A 355 -35.09 -4.80 0.84
CA THR A 355 -33.71 -4.63 0.41
C THR A 355 -33.22 -3.19 0.62
N ILE A 356 -31.91 -2.98 0.51
CA ILE A 356 -31.33 -1.61 0.54
C ILE A 356 -31.83 -0.81 -0.66
N ALA A 357 -31.98 -1.44 -1.83
CA ALA A 357 -32.60 -0.79 -2.99
C ALA A 357 -34.02 -0.28 -2.67
N ARG A 358 -34.88 -1.11 -2.03
CA ARG A 358 -36.22 -0.68 -1.62
C ARG A 358 -36.20 0.48 -0.61
N GLN A 359 -35.20 0.54 0.27
CA GLN A 359 -35.04 1.70 1.16
C GLN A 359 -34.78 2.99 0.38
N TYR A 360 -34.01 2.96 -0.71
CA TYR A 360 -33.81 4.14 -1.57
C TYR A 360 -35.07 4.50 -2.38
N GLU A 361 -35.86 3.50 -2.78
CA GLU A 361 -37.13 3.70 -3.49
C GLU A 361 -38.15 4.48 -2.63
N ASP A 362 -38.15 4.28 -1.30
CA ASP A 362 -38.98 5.06 -0.36
C ASP A 362 -38.66 6.57 -0.38
N PHE A 363 -37.46 6.95 -0.82
CA PHE A 363 -37.04 8.34 -1.03
C PHE A 363 -37.11 8.78 -2.50
N GLY A 364 -37.68 7.96 -3.39
CA GLY A 364 -37.85 8.27 -4.81
C GLY A 364 -36.64 7.99 -5.70
N PHE A 365 -35.63 7.25 -5.20
CA PHE A 365 -34.46 6.87 -5.99
C PHE A 365 -34.57 5.41 -6.45
N TYR A 366 -34.77 5.24 -7.76
CA TYR A 366 -34.93 3.93 -8.39
C TYR A 366 -33.63 3.53 -9.08
N PHE A 367 -32.84 2.69 -8.42
CA PHE A 367 -31.58 2.18 -8.96
C PHE A 367 -31.79 0.95 -9.85
N GLU A 368 -30.93 0.80 -10.84
CA GLU A 368 -30.79 -0.38 -11.67
C GLU A 368 -29.55 -1.19 -11.25
N PRO A 369 -29.58 -2.53 -11.28
CA PRO A 369 -28.43 -3.35 -10.95
C PRO A 369 -27.34 -3.20 -12.02
N ALA A 370 -26.17 -2.71 -11.60
CA ALA A 370 -25.03 -2.57 -12.49
C ALA A 370 -24.48 -3.94 -12.93
N ASN A 371 -23.98 -4.05 -14.16
CA ASN A 371 -23.18 -5.21 -14.54
C ASN A 371 -21.86 -5.20 -13.76
N ASN A 372 -21.69 -6.16 -12.86
CA ASN A 372 -20.54 -6.26 -11.97
C ASN A 372 -19.43 -7.20 -12.48
N ASP A 373 -19.33 -7.43 -13.79
CA ASP A 373 -18.18 -8.12 -14.38
C ASP A 373 -16.87 -7.41 -14.00
N LEU A 374 -15.95 -8.16 -13.39
CA LEU A 374 -14.74 -7.60 -12.82
C LEU A 374 -13.67 -7.34 -13.90
N GLY A 375 -13.35 -8.37 -14.68
CA GLY A 375 -12.26 -8.31 -15.66
C GLY A 375 -12.56 -7.33 -16.79
N GLY A 376 -13.70 -7.51 -17.48
CA GLY A 376 -14.07 -6.62 -18.58
C GLY A 376 -14.31 -5.18 -18.11
N GLY A 377 -14.83 -5.00 -16.90
CA GLY A 377 -14.99 -3.67 -16.30
C GLY A 377 -13.66 -2.97 -16.03
N ILE A 378 -12.69 -3.68 -15.44
CA ILE A 378 -11.33 -3.16 -15.23
C ILE A 378 -10.69 -2.75 -16.55
N ASP A 379 -10.77 -3.59 -17.58
CA ASP A 379 -10.19 -3.33 -18.90
C ASP A 379 -10.83 -2.11 -19.58
N ASN A 380 -12.15 -1.97 -19.46
CA ASN A 380 -12.87 -0.84 -20.02
C ASN A 380 -12.49 0.49 -19.34
N VAL A 381 -12.37 0.49 -18.00
CA VAL A 381 -11.89 1.68 -17.27
C VAL A 381 -10.44 1.99 -17.64
N ALA A 382 -9.57 0.97 -17.71
CA ALA A 382 -8.16 1.13 -18.09
C ALA A 382 -8.04 1.80 -19.47
N ARG A 383 -8.82 1.33 -20.45
CA ARG A 383 -8.88 1.92 -21.79
C ARG A 383 -9.39 3.36 -21.75
N ALA A 384 -10.38 3.69 -20.93
CA ALA A 384 -10.88 5.05 -20.80
C ALA A 384 -9.85 6.01 -20.17
N TRP A 385 -9.03 5.55 -19.23
CA TRP A 385 -7.86 6.28 -18.73
C TRP A 385 -6.80 6.46 -19.82
N GLN A 386 -6.43 5.39 -20.53
CA GLN A 386 -5.43 5.43 -21.59
C GLN A 386 -5.84 6.37 -22.74
N GLU A 387 -7.09 6.30 -23.18
CA GLU A 387 -7.66 7.13 -24.24
C GLU A 387 -8.02 8.55 -23.77
N ARG A 388 -7.75 8.91 -22.50
CA ARG A 388 -8.05 10.23 -21.93
C ARG A 388 -9.53 10.64 -22.02
N ARG A 389 -10.43 9.65 -21.95
CA ARG A 389 -11.90 9.87 -21.94
C ARG A 389 -12.42 10.27 -20.56
N ILE A 390 -11.80 9.76 -19.49
CA ILE A 390 -12.18 10.15 -18.13
C ILE A 390 -11.59 11.53 -17.81
N ARG A 391 -12.44 12.45 -17.35
CA ARG A 391 -12.11 13.82 -16.96
C ARG A 391 -12.74 14.11 -15.60
N VAL A 392 -11.93 14.41 -14.61
CA VAL A 392 -12.37 14.63 -13.23
C VAL A 392 -12.32 16.12 -12.92
N PHE A 393 -13.40 16.68 -12.39
CA PHE A 393 -13.43 18.09 -12.00
C PHE A 393 -12.45 18.35 -10.85
N ASP A 394 -11.70 19.46 -10.94
CA ASP A 394 -10.79 19.92 -9.90
C ASP A 394 -11.56 20.48 -8.70
N LEU A 395 -12.10 19.59 -7.88
CA LEU A 395 -12.91 19.91 -6.71
C LEU A 395 -12.41 19.13 -5.47
N PRO A 396 -12.43 19.73 -4.27
CA PRO A 396 -11.88 19.11 -3.06
C PRO A 396 -12.49 17.74 -2.70
N GLN A 397 -13.77 17.50 -3.00
CA GLN A 397 -14.42 16.23 -2.70
C GLN A 397 -13.81 15.03 -3.45
N PHE A 398 -13.09 15.26 -4.55
CA PHE A 398 -12.39 14.19 -5.27
C PHE A 398 -11.07 13.76 -4.62
N GLU A 399 -10.65 14.32 -3.49
CA GLU A 399 -9.43 13.87 -2.81
C GLU A 399 -9.51 12.38 -2.43
N GLY A 400 -10.66 11.93 -1.90
CA GLY A 400 -10.89 10.51 -1.60
C GLY A 400 -10.91 9.63 -2.85
N PHE A 401 -11.57 10.09 -3.91
CA PHE A 401 -11.57 9.40 -5.21
C PHE A 401 -10.16 9.18 -5.76
N TRP A 402 -9.31 10.22 -5.74
CA TRP A 402 -7.94 10.11 -6.21
C TRP A 402 -7.08 9.22 -5.32
N ASP A 403 -7.30 9.23 -4.00
CA ASP A 403 -6.64 8.30 -3.07
C ASP A 403 -6.95 6.84 -3.43
N GLU A 404 -8.21 6.50 -3.73
CA GLU A 404 -8.61 5.14 -4.13
C GLU A 404 -8.01 4.77 -5.49
N VAL A 405 -8.26 5.57 -6.53
CA VAL A 405 -7.86 5.27 -7.91
C VAL A 405 -6.34 5.14 -8.07
N LEU A 406 -5.56 6.05 -7.47
CA LEU A 406 -4.10 6.04 -7.59
C LEU A 406 -3.44 4.93 -6.74
N ASN A 407 -4.17 4.34 -5.80
CA ASN A 407 -3.69 3.24 -4.96
C ASN A 407 -4.35 1.88 -5.29
N TYR A 408 -5.20 1.81 -6.30
CA TYR A 408 -5.90 0.58 -6.67
C TYR A 408 -4.94 -0.44 -7.28
N ARG A 409 -4.74 -1.57 -6.60
CA ARG A 409 -3.67 -2.55 -6.90
C ARG A 409 -4.19 -3.98 -7.04
N TRP A 410 -3.55 -4.75 -7.91
CA TRP A 410 -3.65 -6.20 -7.96
C TRP A 410 -3.21 -6.83 -6.63
N ASP A 411 -3.91 -7.87 -6.19
CA ASP A 411 -3.47 -8.69 -5.06
C ASP A 411 -2.18 -9.42 -5.42
N GLU A 412 -1.29 -9.64 -4.46
CA GLU A 412 -0.03 -10.33 -4.73
C GLU A 412 -0.32 -11.79 -5.09
N MET A 413 0.20 -12.26 -6.23
CA MET A 413 0.10 -13.66 -6.61
C MET A 413 0.68 -14.53 -5.50
N ARG A 414 -0.16 -15.37 -4.89
CA ARG A 414 0.29 -16.36 -3.91
C ARG A 414 1.20 -17.33 -4.65
N VAL A 415 2.50 -17.30 -4.36
CA VAL A 415 3.46 -18.32 -4.81
C VAL A 415 3.24 -19.59 -3.99
N GLN A 416 2.08 -20.23 -4.12
CA GLN A 416 1.83 -21.59 -3.63
C GLN A 416 0.92 -22.36 -4.59
N GLY A 417 1.55 -23.24 -5.39
CA GLY A 417 1.00 -24.53 -5.80
C GLY A 417 -0.26 -24.55 -6.69
N ILE A 418 -0.05 -24.77 -7.99
CA ILE A 418 -0.96 -25.48 -8.92
C ILE A 418 -2.43 -25.01 -8.89
N ARG A 419 -2.65 -23.73 -9.19
CA ARG A 419 -3.85 -23.20 -9.88
C ARG A 419 -3.53 -21.76 -10.29
N ASN A 420 -3.88 -21.38 -11.53
CA ASN A 420 -3.90 -19.96 -11.90
C ASN A 420 -5.04 -19.32 -11.10
N ASP A 421 -4.74 -18.75 -9.93
CA ASP A 421 -5.70 -17.92 -9.24
C ASP A 421 -6.05 -16.73 -10.15
N PRO A 422 -7.35 -16.40 -10.32
CA PRO A 422 -7.75 -15.28 -11.16
C PRO A 422 -7.15 -13.98 -10.61
N GLU A 423 -6.57 -13.16 -11.49
CA GLU A 423 -6.08 -11.82 -11.14
C GLU A 423 -7.25 -11.01 -10.56
N ARG A 424 -7.10 -10.59 -9.30
CA ARG A 424 -8.11 -9.79 -8.59
C ARG A 424 -7.43 -8.63 -7.88
N PRO A 425 -8.04 -7.44 -7.88
CA PRO A 425 -7.55 -6.34 -7.07
C PRO A 425 -7.67 -6.63 -5.58
N LYS A 426 -6.79 -6.02 -4.79
CA LYS A 426 -6.85 -6.02 -3.34
C LYS A 426 -8.08 -5.21 -2.90
N LYS A 427 -8.97 -5.84 -2.12
CA LYS A 427 -10.20 -5.23 -1.60
C LYS A 427 -9.93 -4.26 -0.44
N VAL A 428 -9.29 -3.14 -0.73
CA VAL A 428 -8.99 -2.08 0.23
C VAL A 428 -9.22 -0.74 -0.46
N LYS A 429 -10.17 0.05 0.04
CA LYS A 429 -10.52 1.38 -0.49
C LYS A 429 -10.76 1.36 -2.02
N ASP A 430 -11.70 0.54 -2.45
CA ASP A 430 -12.03 0.27 -3.85
C ASP A 430 -13.44 0.71 -4.27
N HIS A 431 -14.15 1.48 -3.43
CA HIS A 431 -15.56 1.85 -3.62
C HIS A 431 -15.78 2.70 -4.88
N TYR A 432 -14.99 3.77 -5.07
CA TYR A 432 -15.03 4.59 -6.27
C TYR A 432 -14.46 3.86 -7.49
N CYS A 433 -13.55 2.91 -7.27
CA CYS A 433 -13.05 2.04 -8.35
C CYS A 433 -14.16 1.12 -8.85
N ASP A 434 -15.02 0.61 -7.95
CA ASP A 434 -16.19 -0.16 -8.30
C ASP A 434 -17.26 0.69 -8.99
N ASP A 435 -17.51 1.93 -8.53
CA ASP A 435 -18.40 2.87 -9.24
C ASP A 435 -17.95 3.12 -10.69
N LEU A 436 -16.65 3.37 -10.91
CA LEU A 436 -16.08 3.51 -12.26
C LEU A 436 -16.29 2.26 -13.11
N ARG A 437 -16.15 1.08 -12.50
CA ARG A 437 -16.30 -0.22 -13.16
C ARG A 437 -17.75 -0.47 -13.57
N TYR A 438 -18.69 -0.19 -12.68
CA TYR A 438 -20.13 -0.25 -12.94
C TYR A 438 -20.53 0.68 -14.10
N MET A 439 -20.02 1.91 -14.09
CA MET A 439 -20.23 2.87 -15.17
C MET A 439 -19.66 2.36 -16.51
N ALA A 440 -18.42 1.87 -16.49
CA ALA A 440 -17.76 1.36 -17.69
C ALA A 440 -18.51 0.18 -18.30
N ASN A 441 -18.95 -0.76 -17.46
CA ASN A 441 -19.72 -1.90 -17.92
C ASN A 441 -21.09 -1.51 -18.48
N HIS A 442 -21.74 -0.49 -17.92
CA HIS A 442 -22.99 0.04 -18.45
C HIS A 442 -22.79 0.65 -19.84
N LEU A 443 -21.79 1.51 -20.01
CA LEU A 443 -21.52 2.18 -21.29
C LEU A 443 -20.99 1.25 -22.39
N HIS A 444 -20.30 0.17 -22.01
CA HIS A 444 -19.75 -0.81 -22.94
C HIS A 444 -20.57 -2.10 -23.02
N ALA A 445 -21.78 -2.12 -22.42
CA ALA A 445 -22.76 -3.18 -22.61
C ALA A 445 -23.24 -3.20 -24.07
N SER A 446 -22.45 -3.82 -24.94
CA SER A 446 -22.92 -4.19 -26.28
C SER A 446 -23.85 -5.39 -26.15
N GLU A 447 -25.01 -5.33 -26.81
CA GLU A 447 -25.77 -6.55 -27.08
C GLU A 447 -24.81 -7.58 -27.67
N LYS A 448 -24.75 -8.79 -27.08
CA LYS A 448 -23.89 -9.85 -27.63
C LYS A 448 -24.22 -9.99 -29.11
N PRO A 449 -23.24 -9.82 -30.03
CA PRO A 449 -23.52 -9.99 -31.44
C PRO A 449 -24.12 -11.38 -31.62
N LYS A 450 -25.31 -11.45 -32.23
CA LYS A 450 -25.95 -12.73 -32.53
C LYS A 450 -24.91 -13.57 -33.27
N ARG A 451 -24.50 -14.69 -32.67
CA ARG A 451 -23.61 -15.64 -33.35
C ARG A 451 -24.26 -15.95 -34.71
N PRO A 452 -23.57 -15.75 -35.84
CA PRO A 452 -24.13 -16.13 -37.12
C PRO A 452 -24.56 -17.59 -37.03
N VAL A 453 -25.76 -17.89 -37.52
CA VAL A 453 -26.27 -19.26 -37.60
C VAL A 453 -25.21 -20.09 -38.31
N ARG A 454 -24.77 -21.19 -37.69
CA ARG A 454 -23.71 -22.05 -38.24
C ARG A 454 -24.12 -22.56 -39.63
N GLU A 455 -23.69 -21.90 -40.69
CA GLU A 455 -23.43 -22.61 -41.94
C GLU A 455 -22.13 -23.40 -41.72
N ARG A 456 -22.24 -24.73 -41.84
CA ARG A 456 -21.17 -25.68 -41.55
C ARG A 456 -19.86 -25.22 -42.20
N TYR A 457 -18.83 -24.94 -41.39
CA TYR A 457 -17.45 -24.89 -41.87
C TYR A 457 -17.05 -26.31 -42.32
N TRP A 458 -17.31 -26.65 -43.58
CA TRP A 458 -16.62 -27.75 -44.24
C TRP A 458 -15.21 -27.25 -44.58
N ILE A 459 -14.25 -27.54 -43.70
CA ILE A 459 -12.85 -27.56 -44.10
C ILE A 459 -12.73 -28.71 -45.10
N ASN A 460 -12.69 -28.36 -46.38
CA ASN A 460 -12.58 -29.27 -47.50
C ASN A 460 -11.21 -29.97 -47.44
N ARG A 461 -11.12 -31.11 -46.74
CA ARG A 461 -9.90 -31.96 -46.68
C ARG A 461 -9.72 -32.76 -47.98
N ASN A 462 -9.84 -32.11 -49.14
CA ASN A 462 -9.50 -32.70 -50.42
C ASN A 462 -8.96 -31.61 -51.37
N ARG A 463 -7.69 -31.26 -51.18
CA ARG A 463 -6.83 -30.82 -52.29
C ARG A 463 -5.53 -31.59 -52.19
N GLY A 464 -5.26 -32.37 -53.23
CA GLY A 464 -4.19 -33.34 -53.29
C GLY A 464 -2.81 -32.72 -53.27
N LEU A 465 -1.88 -33.47 -52.71
CA LEU A 465 -0.45 -33.34 -52.98
C LEU A 465 0.06 -34.75 -53.26
N ASN A 466 0.10 -35.10 -54.55
CA ASN A 466 0.97 -36.15 -55.04
C ASN A 466 2.41 -35.75 -54.70
N LYS A 467 3.02 -36.42 -53.72
CA LYS A 467 4.48 -36.48 -53.61
C LYS A 467 4.87 -37.94 -53.53
N GLN A 468 5.37 -38.45 -54.67
CA GLN A 468 6.06 -39.72 -54.76
C GLN A 468 7.28 -39.70 -53.84
N ALA A 469 7.44 -40.74 -53.03
CA ALA A 469 8.65 -41.00 -52.28
C ALA A 469 9.62 -41.79 -53.18
N PHE A 470 10.87 -41.35 -53.26
CA PHE A 470 11.97 -42.11 -53.86
C PHE A 470 12.87 -42.59 -52.72
N MET A 471 13.22 -43.89 -52.72
CA MET A 471 14.35 -44.40 -51.94
C MET A 471 15.59 -44.39 -52.82
N GLY A 472 16.62 -43.67 -52.38
CA GLY A 472 17.96 -43.76 -52.96
C GLY A 472 18.72 -44.93 -52.33
N TYR A 473 19.24 -45.80 -53.20
CA TYR A 473 20.35 -46.71 -52.90
C TYR A 473 21.67 -45.92 -52.85
#